data_AF-A0A7X6WEL2-F1
#
_entry.id   AF-A0A7X6WEL2-F1
#
_cell.length_a   1.000
_cell.length_b   1.000
_cell.length_c   1.000
_cell.angle_alpha   90.00
_cell.angle_beta   90.00
_cell.angle_gamma   90.00
#
_symmetry.space_group_name_H-M   'P 1'
#
loop_
_entity.id
_entity.type
_entity.pdbx_description
1 polymer ?
#
loop_
_entity_poly.entity_id
_entity_poly.type
_entity_poly.pdbx_seq_one_letter_code
_entity_poly.pdbx_strand_id
1 'polypeptide(L)'
;MDHLFITALWFFIIYAILGWCIEVTFQTVTKGKFINRGFLNGPVCPIYGFGMIILLYFLSPFTDNLILLFIGSVVLTSVLEFITGFVLEKVFHDKWWDYSDC
;
A
#
# COMPACT_ATOMS: atom_id res chain seq x y z
N MET A 1 -23.59 8.15 -9.41
CA MET A 1 -22.11 8.07 -9.38
C MET A 1 -21.54 8.33 -7.98
N ASP A 2 -22.37 8.80 -7.06
CA ASP A 2 -21.98 9.25 -5.72
C ASP A 2 -21.67 8.10 -4.77
N HIS A 3 -22.38 6.97 -4.89
CA HIS A 3 -22.13 5.77 -4.08
C HIS A 3 -20.76 5.14 -4.35
N LEU A 4 -20.28 5.15 -5.59
CA LEU A 4 -18.96 4.59 -5.94
C LEU A 4 -17.84 5.43 -5.31
N PHE A 5 -17.97 6.76 -5.38
CA PHE A 5 -16.98 7.68 -4.83
C PHE A 5 -16.91 7.59 -3.29
N ILE A 6 -18.07 7.59 -2.62
CA ILE A 6 -18.14 7.43 -1.16
C ILE A 6 -17.54 6.07 -0.75
N THR A 7 -17.86 5.00 -1.47
CA THR A 7 -17.32 3.66 -1.22
C THR A 7 -15.80 3.63 -1.37
N ALA A 8 -15.26 4.22 -2.43
CA ALA A 8 -13.81 4.32 -2.65
C ALA A 8 -13.10 5.13 -1.55
N LEU A 9 -13.74 6.19 -1.06
CA LEU A 9 -13.19 7.02 0.03
C LEU A 9 -13.17 6.28 1.37
N TRP A 10 -14.22 5.51 1.69
CA TRP A 10 -14.21 4.64 2.87
C TRP A 10 -13.15 3.56 2.78
N PHE A 11 -13.02 2.91 1.61
CA PHE A 11 -11.94 1.94 1.38
C PHE A 11 -10.56 2.58 1.54
N PHE A 12 -10.35 3.78 1.00
CA PHE A 12 -9.11 4.50 1.16
C PHE A 12 -8.73 4.69 2.64
N ILE A 13 -9.67 5.20 3.45
CA ILE A 13 -9.42 5.48 4.87
C ILE A 13 -9.15 4.18 5.64
N ILE A 14 -9.97 3.15 5.46
CA ILE A 14 -9.84 1.88 6.18
C ILE A 14 -8.51 1.22 5.83
N TYR A 15 -8.16 1.13 4.54
CA TYR A 15 -6.92 0.50 4.11
C TYR A 15 -5.68 1.34 4.44
N ALA A 16 -5.77 2.67 4.48
CA ALA A 16 -4.68 3.53 4.93
C ALA A 16 -4.38 3.35 6.43
N ILE A 17 -5.40 3.13 7.26
CA ILE A 17 -5.24 2.85 8.70
C ILE A 17 -4.75 1.41 8.92
N LEU A 18 -5.33 0.42 8.23
CA LEU A 18 -4.90 -0.97 8.33
C LEU A 18 -3.46 -1.16 7.87
N GLY A 19 -3.09 -0.55 6.75
CA GLY A 19 -1.71 -0.57 6.26
C GLY A 19 -0.73 0.05 7.25
N TRP A 20 -1.12 1.17 7.88
CA TRP A 20 -0.34 1.76 8.96
C TRP A 20 -0.21 0.82 10.17
N CYS A 21 -1.30 0.18 10.61
CA CYS A 21 -1.26 -0.79 11.70
C CYS A 21 -0.29 -1.95 11.41
N ILE A 22 -0.36 -2.53 10.22
CA ILE A 22 0.53 -3.63 9.80
C ILE A 22 1.99 -3.18 9.83
N GLU A 23 2.28 -2.00 9.28
CA GLU A 23 3.65 -1.49 9.18
C GLU A 23 4.24 -1.14 10.56
N VAL A 24 3.43 -0.54 11.43
CA VAL A 24 3.80 -0.25 12.82
C VAL A 24 4.02 -1.56 13.59
N THR A 25 3.15 -2.56 13.44
CA THR A 25 3.33 -3.87 14.07
C THR A 25 4.56 -4.57 13.54
N PHE A 26 4.77 -4.61 12.22
CA PHE A 26 5.94 -5.25 11.60
C PHE A 26 7.24 -4.63 12.12
N GLN A 27 7.35 -3.31 12.12
CA GLN A 27 8.54 -2.62 12.62
C GLN A 27 8.72 -2.76 14.13
N THR A 28 7.62 -2.79 14.90
CA THR A 28 7.67 -3.06 16.35
C THR A 28 8.19 -4.47 16.63
N VAL A 29 7.75 -5.46 15.85
CA VAL A 29 8.20 -6.86 15.98
C VAL A 29 9.64 -7.03 15.51
N THR A 30 10.03 -6.43 14.38
CA THR A 30 11.38 -6.57 13.79
C THR A 30 12.44 -5.79 14.55
N LYS A 31 12.15 -4.54 14.97
CA LYS A 31 13.14 -3.64 15.59
C LYS A 31 12.97 -3.51 17.10
N GLY A 32 11.90 -4.04 17.70
CA GLY A 32 11.60 -3.92 19.13
C GLY A 32 11.34 -2.48 19.60
N LYS A 33 11.18 -1.53 18.66
CA LYS A 33 10.96 -0.11 18.93
C LYS A 33 9.76 0.35 18.13
N PHE A 34 8.85 1.04 18.81
CA PHE A 34 7.70 1.66 18.18
C PHE A 34 8.17 2.85 17.35
N ILE A 35 8.36 2.63 16.05
CA ILE A 35 8.76 3.67 15.10
C ILE A 35 7.50 4.09 14.34
N ASN A 36 6.97 5.27 14.67
CA ASN A 36 5.91 5.89 13.90
C ASN A 36 6.45 6.33 12.54
N ARG A 37 6.28 5.48 11.51
CA ARG A 37 6.48 5.85 10.09
C ARG A 37 5.25 6.46 9.43
N GLY A 38 4.21 6.75 10.22
CA GLY A 38 3.01 7.42 9.74
C GLY A 38 3.35 8.75 9.06
N PHE A 39 2.74 9.00 7.90
CA PHE A 39 2.98 10.22 7.12
C PHE A 39 2.61 11.44 7.98
N LEU A 40 3.51 12.43 8.12
CA LEU A 40 3.31 13.62 8.97
C LEU A 40 3.05 13.36 10.48
N ASN A 41 3.61 12.29 11.08
CA ASN A 41 3.30 11.86 12.47
C ASN A 41 1.84 11.41 12.70
N GLY A 42 1.04 11.23 11.65
CA GLY A 42 -0.34 10.73 11.74
C GLY A 42 -0.44 9.21 11.59
N PRO A 43 -1.45 8.55 12.18
CA PRO A 43 -1.64 7.09 12.12
C PRO A 43 -2.23 6.61 10.78
N VAL A 44 -1.74 7.15 9.67
CA VAL A 44 -2.24 6.87 8.33
C VAL A 44 -1.10 6.73 7.34
N CYS A 45 -1.11 5.62 6.60
CA CYS A 45 -0.22 5.41 5.45
C CYS A 45 -1.07 5.50 4.18
N PRO A 46 -1.21 6.69 3.57
CA PRO A 46 -2.10 6.90 2.42
C PRO A 46 -1.74 6.02 1.21
N ILE A 47 -0.51 5.51 1.16
CA ILE A 47 -0.02 4.62 0.10
C ILE A 47 -0.90 3.37 -0.05
N TYR A 48 -1.28 2.72 1.06
CA TYR A 48 -2.15 1.55 1.04
C TYR A 48 -3.57 1.87 0.56
N GLY A 49 -4.07 3.04 0.92
CA GLY A 49 -5.35 3.55 0.42
C GLY A 49 -5.30 3.79 -1.09
N PHE A 50 -4.25 4.45 -1.60
CA PHE A 50 -4.06 4.67 -3.04
C PHE A 50 -3.91 3.36 -3.81
N GLY A 51 -3.15 2.40 -3.27
CA GLY A 51 -3.01 1.06 -3.86
C GLY A 51 -4.35 0.36 -4.02
N MET A 52 -5.23 0.43 -3.01
CA MET A 52 -6.55 -0.18 -3.08
C MET A 52 -7.50 0.52 -4.07
N ILE A 53 -7.45 1.86 -4.17
CA ILE A 53 -8.20 2.60 -5.20
C ILE A 53 -7.74 2.19 -6.60
N ILE A 54 -6.43 2.09 -6.82
CA ILE A 54 -5.85 1.70 -8.11
C ILE A 54 -6.28 0.28 -8.48
N LEU A 55 -6.23 -0.66 -7.53
CA LEU A 55 -6.77 -2.02 -7.70
C LEU A 55 -8.25 -2.01 -8.05
N LEU A 56 -9.09 -1.30 -7.30
CA LEU A 56 -10.52 -1.20 -7.60
C LEU A 56 -10.77 -0.63 -8.99
N TYR A 57 -10.06 0.43 -9.39
CA TYR A 57 -10.27 1.07 -10.68
C TYR A 57 -9.85 0.17 -11.85
N PHE A 58 -8.68 -0.48 -11.77
CA PHE A 58 -8.17 -1.33 -12.83
C PHE A 58 -8.83 -2.71 -12.89
N LEU A 59 -9.25 -3.26 -11.75
CA LEU A 59 -9.72 -4.63 -11.64
C LEU A 59 -11.25 -4.76 -11.61
N SER A 60 -11.98 -3.68 -11.30
CA SER A 60 -13.45 -3.66 -11.35
C SER A 60 -14.05 -4.12 -12.69
N PRO A 61 -13.49 -3.83 -13.88
CA PRO A 61 -14.07 -4.34 -15.13
C PRO A 61 -13.72 -5.81 -15.43
N PHE A 62 -12.78 -6.41 -14.69
CA PHE A 62 -12.29 -7.78 -14.95
C PHE A 62 -12.80 -8.81 -13.93
N THR A 63 -13.80 -8.46 -13.11
CA THR A 63 -14.39 -9.34 -12.09
C THR A 63 -15.05 -10.59 -12.65
N ASP A 64 -15.45 -10.59 -13.92
CA ASP A 64 -16.08 -11.74 -14.60
C ASP A 64 -15.11 -12.91 -14.80
N ASN A 65 -13.79 -12.64 -14.91
CA ASN A 65 -12.78 -13.67 -15.16
C ASN A 65 -11.84 -13.81 -13.97
N LEU A 66 -12.13 -14.77 -13.08
CA LEU A 66 -11.31 -15.01 -11.87
C LEU A 66 -9.81 -15.16 -12.15
N ILE A 67 -9.44 -15.82 -13.26
CA ILE A 67 -8.03 -16.03 -13.63
C ILE A 67 -7.36 -14.70 -13.97
N LEU A 68 -8.04 -13.85 -14.73
CA LEU A 68 -7.53 -12.54 -15.12
C LEU A 68 -7.51 -11.57 -13.93
N LEU A 69 -8.51 -11.68 -13.05
CA LEU A 69 -8.56 -10.97 -11.78
C LEU A 69 -7.35 -11.35 -10.89
N PHE A 70 -7.03 -12.64 -10.78
CA PHE A 70 -5.90 -13.10 -10.00
C PHE A 70 -4.57 -12.61 -10.57
N ILE A 71 -4.30 -12.86 -11.86
CA ILE A 71 -3.05 -12.43 -12.50
C ILE A 71 -2.93 -10.89 -12.46
N GLY A 72 -4.02 -10.18 -12.77
CA GLY A 72 -4.08 -8.73 -12.69
C GLY A 72 -3.77 -8.21 -11.29
N SER A 73 -4.37 -8.82 -10.25
CA SER A 73 -4.09 -8.45 -8.87
C SER A 73 -2.62 -8.68 -8.48
N VAL A 74 -2.03 -9.81 -8.88
CA VAL A 74 -0.61 -10.12 -8.59
C VAL A 74 0.29 -9.08 -9.26
N VAL A 75 0.11 -8.83 -10.56
CA VAL A 75 0.93 -7.86 -11.30
C VAL A 75 0.76 -6.46 -10.73
N LEU A 76 -0.47 -6.01 -10.48
CA LEU A 76 -0.73 -4.67 -9.97
C LEU A 76 -0.18 -4.48 -8.55
N THR A 77 -0.32 -5.50 -7.70
CA THR A 77 0.20 -5.46 -6.33
C THR A 77 1.73 -5.47 -6.33
N SER A 78 2.38 -6.28 -7.19
CA SER A 78 3.84 -6.25 -7.36
C SER A 78 4.36 -4.90 -7.86
N VAL A 79 3.68 -4.29 -8.83
CA VAL A 79 4.04 -2.95 -9.33
C VAL A 79 3.85 -1.90 -8.25
N LEU A 80 2.73 -1.95 -7.51
CA LEU A 80 2.47 -1.06 -6.39
C LEU A 80 3.51 -1.21 -5.29
N GLU A 81 3.90 -2.44 -4.97
CA GLU A 81 4.95 -2.73 -3.98
C GLU A 81 6.30 -2.18 -4.43
N PHE A 82 6.66 -2.35 -5.70
CA PHE A 82 7.87 -1.77 -6.28
C PHE A 82 7.88 -0.23 -6.23
N ILE A 83 6.78 0.41 -6.65
CA ILE A 83 6.62 1.87 -6.60
C ILE A 83 6.64 2.35 -5.14
N THR A 84 5.97 1.64 -4.24
CA THR A 84 5.93 1.96 -2.81
C THR A 84 7.32 1.87 -2.20
N GLY A 85 8.07 0.79 -2.48
CA GLY A 85 9.46 0.64 -2.05
C GLY A 85 10.35 1.77 -2.59
N PHE A 86 10.18 2.13 -3.86
CA PHE A 86 10.93 3.23 -4.48
C PHE A 86 10.57 4.60 -3.88
N VAL A 87 9.29 4.89 -3.64
CA VAL A 87 8.83 6.13 -3.00
C VAL A 87 9.28 6.19 -1.55
N LEU A 88 9.22 5.07 -0.82
CA LEU A 88 9.68 4.98 0.57
C LEU A 88 11.18 5.26 0.66
N GLU A 89 11.98 4.70 -0.25
CA GLU A 89 13.42 4.98 -0.38
C GLU A 89 13.67 6.47 -0.66
N LYS A 90 12.88 7.07 -1.56
CA LYS A 90 13.02 8.48 -1.94
C LYS A 90 12.62 9.45 -0.83
N VAL A 91 11.61 9.11 -0.02
CA VAL A 91 11.06 9.97 1.04
C VAL A 91 11.81 9.81 2.35
N PHE A 92 12.20 8.58 2.72
CA PHE A 92 12.87 8.32 3.99
C PHE A 92 14.39 8.32 3.90
N HIS A 93 14.99 8.44 2.70
CA HIS A 93 16.44 8.36 2.48
C HIS A 93 17.11 7.12 3.12
N ASP A 94 16.31 6.10 3.45
CA ASP A 94 16.73 4.87 4.09
C ASP A 94 16.52 3.75 3.07
N LYS A 95 17.62 3.28 2.50
CA LYS A 95 17.64 2.05 1.71
C LYS A 95 17.36 0.86 2.64
N TRP A 96 16.26 0.15 2.44
CA TRP A 96 16.09 -1.18 3.05
C TRP A 96 16.87 -2.27 2.30
N TRP A 97 17.29 -1.97 1.06
CA TRP A 97 17.96 -2.90 0.16
C TRP A 97 19.22 -2.23 -0.41
N ASP A 98 20.29 -2.17 0.38
CA ASP A 98 21.62 -1.90 -0.16
C ASP A 98 22.27 -3.22 -0.55
N TYR A 99 22.11 -3.61 -1.82
CA TYR A 99 22.83 -4.72 -2.45
C TYR A 99 23.93 -4.14 -3.34
N SER A 100 24.57 -3.07 -2.87
CA SER A 100 25.70 -2.45 -3.59
C SER A 100 27.03 -3.16 -3.31
N ASP A 101 27.02 -4.26 -2.55
CA ASP A 101 28.17 -5.16 -2.41
C ASP A 101 28.08 -6.26 -3.49
N CYS A 102 28.44 -5.89 -4.71
CA CYS A 102 28.84 -6.78 -5.80
C CYS A 102 30.33 -6.56 -6.08
#